data_AF-A0AAN9YDD2-F1
#
_entry.id   AF-A0AAN9YDD2-F1
#
_cell.length_a   1.000
_cell.length_b   1.000
_cell.length_c   1.000
_cell.angle_alpha   90.00
_cell.angle_beta   90.00
_cell.angle_gamma   90.00
#
_symmetry.space_group_name_H-M   'P 1'
#
loop_
_entity.id
_entity.type
_entity.pdbx_description
1 polymer ?
#
loop_
_entity_poly.entity_id
_entity_poly.type
_entity_poly.pdbx_seq_one_letter_code
_entity_poly.pdbx_strand_id
1 'polypeptide(L)'
;MKQLGPRRFRTFPSHHFFARVYRPNAITTAILNRQGIFCAEPEWTTVPFELHHKCAFDRLLDLIARAPALLQRLDQLLIMDPTLARRLAAQDLLGNCLNLQSQLEQWLAAAQNYAQPLYWISAQEHGEIPFTETFSFQNSLDSLSVIYYWSVQILMRPCIEMLIHTIFSPVLDTYPQVYPDLPPQLNINPVNYGPRVVREYAANVCRGLDYALQTTTQPDMVAFPVQVVENYYGSLNIQVGDGALELMWLGDFRGRMAMRGQALACAVTGKGWTDLAAW
;
A
#
# COMPACT_ATOMS: atom_id res chain seq x y z
N MET A 1 3.13 11.29 -19.28
CA MET A 1 1.77 11.39 -18.73
C MET A 1 1.41 12.79 -18.27
N LYS A 2 2.09 13.36 -17.25
CA LYS A 2 1.74 14.70 -16.70
C LYS A 2 1.58 15.79 -17.78
N GLN A 3 2.51 15.88 -18.73
CA GLN A 3 2.47 16.85 -19.83
C GLN A 3 1.28 16.71 -20.79
N LEU A 4 0.71 15.50 -20.93
CA LEU A 4 -0.44 15.26 -21.82
C LEU A 4 -1.76 15.73 -21.20
N GLY A 5 -1.78 15.99 -19.88
CA GLY A 5 -2.95 16.37 -19.11
C GLY A 5 -3.94 15.22 -18.89
N PRO A 6 -4.78 15.31 -17.85
CA PRO A 6 -5.68 14.23 -17.46
C PRO A 6 -6.82 14.01 -18.48
N ARG A 7 -7.23 15.05 -19.21
CA ARG A 7 -8.29 14.98 -20.24
C ARG A 7 -8.00 13.98 -21.36
N ARG A 8 -6.72 13.72 -21.66
CA ARG A 8 -6.30 12.76 -22.69
C ARG A 8 -6.64 11.30 -22.33
N PHE A 9 -6.96 11.03 -21.06
CA PHE A 9 -7.21 9.69 -20.53
C PHE A 9 -8.69 9.44 -20.18
N ARG A 10 -9.61 10.21 -20.77
CA ARG A 10 -11.06 10.09 -20.54
C ARG A 10 -11.73 8.97 -21.33
N THR A 11 -11.12 8.53 -22.44
CA THR A 11 -11.73 7.60 -23.39
C THR A 11 -10.81 6.43 -23.70
N PHE A 12 -11.39 5.33 -24.18
CA PHE A 12 -10.62 4.20 -24.69
C PHE A 12 -9.77 4.61 -25.92
N PRO A 13 -8.54 4.06 -26.11
CA PRO A 13 -7.83 3.13 -25.24
C PRO A 13 -7.03 3.79 -24.12
N SER A 14 -6.86 5.12 -24.16
CA SER A 14 -6.00 5.85 -23.24
C SER A 14 -6.45 5.73 -21.78
N HIS A 15 -7.76 5.76 -21.51
CA HIS A 15 -8.30 5.51 -20.17
C HIS A 15 -7.85 4.16 -19.61
N HIS A 16 -8.01 3.09 -20.41
CA HIS A 16 -7.67 1.73 -19.98
C HIS A 16 -6.18 1.62 -19.65
N PHE A 17 -5.31 2.14 -20.53
CA PHE A 17 -3.87 2.17 -20.28
C PHE A 17 -3.53 2.97 -19.01
N PHE A 18 -4.12 4.14 -18.82
CA PHE A 18 -3.89 4.94 -17.62
C PHE A 18 -4.36 4.22 -16.36
N ALA A 19 -5.62 3.79 -16.29
CA ALA A 19 -6.24 3.27 -15.08
C ALA A 19 -5.73 1.87 -14.68
N ARG A 20 -5.47 0.99 -15.66
CA ARG A 20 -5.16 -0.43 -15.41
C ARG A 20 -3.68 -0.80 -15.52
N VAL A 21 -2.86 0.04 -16.16
CA VAL A 21 -1.44 -0.26 -16.38
C VAL A 21 -0.55 0.79 -15.75
N TYR A 22 -0.67 2.05 -16.18
CA TYR A 22 0.25 3.10 -15.74
C TYR A 22 0.03 3.50 -14.28
N ARG A 23 -1.22 3.80 -13.89
CA ARG A 23 -1.55 4.44 -12.61
C ARG A 23 -1.16 3.57 -11.40
N PRO A 24 -1.53 2.28 -11.32
CA PRO A 24 -1.12 1.44 -10.19
C PRO A 24 0.40 1.38 -10.07
N ASN A 25 1.12 1.10 -11.17
CA ASN A 25 2.57 1.01 -11.21
C ASN A 25 3.27 2.33 -10.84
N ALA A 26 2.76 3.46 -11.32
CA ALA A 26 3.32 4.77 -11.01
C ALA A 26 3.13 5.13 -9.52
N ILE A 27 1.95 4.80 -8.95
CA ILE A 27 1.68 5.01 -7.52
C ILE A 27 2.60 4.12 -6.67
N THR A 28 2.71 2.82 -6.98
CA THR A 28 3.54 1.91 -6.18
C THR A 28 5.01 2.26 -6.25
N THR A 29 5.52 2.64 -7.43
CA THR A 29 6.89 3.14 -7.60
C THR A 29 7.12 4.41 -6.78
N ALA A 30 6.17 5.34 -6.79
CA ALA A 30 6.25 6.58 -6.00
C ALA A 30 6.28 6.30 -4.49
N ILE A 31 5.51 5.31 -4.01
CA ILE A 31 5.52 4.89 -2.60
C ILE A 31 6.90 4.33 -2.22
N LEU A 32 7.43 3.40 -3.01
CA LEU A 32 8.71 2.74 -2.74
C LEU A 32 9.87 3.76 -2.74
N ASN A 33 9.80 4.76 -3.62
CA ASN A 33 10.78 5.85 -3.68
C ASN A 33 10.48 6.99 -2.69
N ARG A 34 9.36 6.94 -1.96
CA ARG A 34 8.90 7.97 -1.02
C ARG A 34 8.88 9.37 -1.65
N GLN A 35 8.34 9.46 -2.87
CA GLN A 35 8.27 10.71 -3.64
C GLN A 35 6.84 11.01 -4.08
N GLY A 36 6.35 12.21 -3.78
CA GLY A 36 5.03 12.68 -4.20
C GLY A 36 4.79 12.56 -5.71
N ILE A 37 3.56 12.21 -6.10
CA ILE A 37 3.18 11.98 -7.49
C ILE A 37 1.95 12.77 -7.90
N PHE A 38 1.91 13.23 -9.15
CA PHE A 38 0.78 13.97 -9.71
C PHE A 38 -0.53 13.16 -9.75
N CYS A 39 -0.46 11.82 -9.71
CA CYS A 39 -1.64 10.95 -9.66
C CYS A 39 -2.52 11.16 -8.41
N ALA A 40 -2.01 11.87 -7.40
CA ALA A 40 -2.75 12.26 -6.20
C ALA A 40 -3.52 13.58 -6.36
N GLU A 41 -3.20 14.38 -7.39
CA GLU A 41 -3.85 15.67 -7.63
C GLU A 41 -5.33 15.46 -7.99
N PRO A 42 -6.26 16.33 -7.53
CA PRO A 42 -7.71 16.14 -7.74
C PRO A 42 -8.12 15.97 -9.20
N GLU A 43 -7.46 16.67 -10.13
CA GLU A 43 -7.75 16.53 -11.56
C GLU A 43 -7.41 15.13 -12.09
N TRP A 44 -6.39 14.47 -11.55
CA TRP A 44 -5.96 13.14 -11.98
C TRP A 44 -6.75 12.01 -11.33
N THR A 45 -7.43 12.28 -10.22
CA THR A 45 -8.38 11.34 -9.63
C THR A 45 -9.78 11.51 -10.24
N THR A 46 -10.15 12.68 -10.74
CA THR A 46 -11.52 12.94 -11.25
C THR A 46 -11.63 12.85 -12.76
N VAL A 47 -10.87 13.67 -13.49
CA VAL A 47 -11.05 13.89 -14.94
C VAL A 47 -10.94 12.59 -15.75
N PRO A 48 -9.94 11.71 -15.55
CA PRO A 48 -9.86 10.46 -16.31
C PRO A 48 -11.05 9.51 -16.12
N PHE A 49 -11.82 9.68 -15.04
CA PHE A 49 -12.95 8.83 -14.68
C PHE A 49 -14.32 9.49 -14.95
N GLU A 50 -14.39 10.67 -15.57
CA GLU A 50 -15.66 11.34 -15.85
C GLU A 50 -16.63 10.51 -16.71
N LEU A 51 -16.10 9.64 -17.57
CA LEU A 51 -16.87 8.77 -18.47
C LEU A 51 -16.88 7.31 -18.02
N HIS A 52 -16.29 6.99 -16.86
CA HIS A 52 -16.03 5.62 -16.42
C HIS A 52 -16.35 5.44 -14.93
N HIS A 53 -17.05 4.37 -14.56
CA HIS A 53 -17.32 4.09 -13.16
C HIS A 53 -16.05 3.63 -12.42
N LYS A 54 -15.72 4.28 -11.30
CA LYS A 54 -14.64 3.85 -10.40
C LYS A 54 -15.05 2.63 -9.58
N CYS A 55 -14.33 1.53 -9.74
CA CYS A 55 -14.46 0.39 -8.85
C CYS A 55 -13.82 0.67 -7.47
N ALA A 56 -14.01 -0.25 -6.52
CA ALA A 56 -13.44 -0.11 -5.17
C ALA A 56 -11.92 0.05 -5.19
N PHE A 57 -11.21 -0.69 -6.05
CA PHE A 57 -9.77 -0.60 -6.22
C PHE A 57 -9.31 0.76 -6.77
N ASP A 58 -10.06 1.34 -7.71
CA ASP A 58 -9.73 2.66 -8.27
C ASP A 58 -9.78 3.76 -7.19
N ARG A 59 -10.76 3.64 -6.27
CA ARG A 59 -10.91 4.53 -5.09
C ARG A 59 -9.81 4.29 -4.05
N LEU A 60 -9.41 3.04 -3.84
CA LEU A 60 -8.27 2.73 -2.99
C LEU A 60 -7.00 3.39 -3.53
N LEU A 61 -6.75 3.29 -4.85
CA LEU A 61 -5.60 3.93 -5.48
C LEU A 61 -5.63 5.46 -5.36
N ASP A 62 -6.81 6.11 -5.33
CA ASP A 62 -6.90 7.54 -5.04
C ASP A 62 -6.33 7.88 -3.65
N LEU A 63 -6.66 7.06 -2.65
CA LEU A 63 -6.16 7.23 -1.28
C LEU A 63 -4.67 6.94 -1.20
N ILE A 64 -4.25 5.79 -1.74
CA ILE A 64 -2.86 5.32 -1.71
C ILE A 64 -1.93 6.31 -2.43
N ALA A 65 -2.37 6.98 -3.50
CA ALA A 65 -1.58 7.98 -4.21
C ALA A 65 -1.11 9.15 -3.32
N ARG A 66 -1.78 9.40 -2.18
CA ARG A 66 -1.41 10.44 -1.21
C ARG A 66 -0.26 10.03 -0.30
N ALA A 67 -0.06 8.73 -0.06
CA ALA A 67 0.95 8.22 0.86
C ALA A 67 2.40 8.68 0.51
N PRO A 68 2.87 8.63 -0.76
CA PRO A 68 4.23 9.03 -1.10
C PRO A 68 4.63 10.42 -0.62
N ALA A 69 3.74 11.40 -0.73
CA ALA A 69 4.01 12.77 -0.29
C ALA A 69 4.13 12.87 1.24
N LEU A 70 3.37 12.07 2.00
CA LEU A 70 3.47 12.02 3.46
C LEU A 70 4.79 11.37 3.89
N LEU A 71 5.19 10.28 3.23
CA LEU A 71 6.46 9.61 3.45
C LEU A 71 7.64 10.54 3.14
N GLN A 72 7.58 11.29 2.03
CA GLN A 72 8.59 12.28 1.66
C GLN A 72 8.74 13.38 2.71
N ARG A 73 7.62 13.91 3.21
CA ARG A 73 7.61 14.95 4.25
C ARG A 73 8.21 14.45 5.55
N LEU A 74 7.97 13.18 5.90
CA LEU A 74 8.60 12.57 7.07
C LEU A 74 10.12 12.51 6.92
N ASP A 75 10.63 12.08 5.78
CA ASP A 75 12.08 12.00 5.55
C ASP A 75 12.76 13.37 5.68
N GLN A 76 12.12 14.40 5.13
CA GLN A 76 12.56 15.79 5.26
C GLN A 76 12.52 16.29 6.71
N LEU A 77 11.54 15.82 7.50
CA LEU A 77 11.40 16.21 8.89
C LEU A 77 12.45 15.55 9.79
N LEU A 78 12.87 14.33 9.48
CA LEU A 78 13.84 13.58 10.28
C LEU A 78 15.27 14.13 10.20
N ILE A 79 15.61 14.85 9.12
CA ILE A 79 16.90 15.50 8.96
C ILE A 79 16.98 16.88 9.62
N MET A 80 15.85 17.44 10.08
CA MET A 80 15.81 18.75 10.74
C MET A 80 16.30 18.67 12.18
N ASP A 81 16.92 19.75 12.65
CA ASP A 81 17.28 19.89 14.06
C ASP A 81 16.03 19.80 14.97
N PRO A 82 16.16 19.21 16.18
CA PRO A 82 15.07 19.10 17.15
C PRO A 82 14.70 20.47 17.72
N THR A 83 13.89 21.21 16.96
CA THR A 83 13.39 22.56 17.23
C THR A 83 11.88 22.54 17.45
N LEU A 84 11.33 23.61 18.04
CA LEU A 84 9.89 23.79 18.14
C LEU A 84 9.21 23.78 16.76
N ALA A 85 9.85 24.36 15.74
CA ALA A 85 9.35 24.36 14.38
C ALA A 85 9.21 22.93 13.81
N ARG A 86 10.22 22.07 14.01
CA ARG A 86 10.16 20.65 13.63
C ARG A 86 9.02 19.93 14.35
N ARG A 87 8.81 20.19 15.64
CA ARG A 87 7.72 19.61 16.42
C ARG A 87 6.34 20.01 15.86
N LEU A 88 6.13 21.29 15.55
CA LEU A 88 4.87 21.76 14.95
C LEU A 88 4.63 21.14 13.57
N ALA A 89 5.68 21.03 12.74
CA ALA A 89 5.59 20.34 11.47
C ALA A 89 5.26 18.84 11.63
N ALA A 90 5.76 18.20 12.69
CA ALA A 90 5.44 16.80 13.01
C ALA A 90 3.98 16.62 13.43
N GLN A 91 3.44 17.56 14.21
CA GLN A 91 2.02 17.56 14.58
C GLN A 91 1.11 17.71 13.36
N ASP A 92 1.42 18.65 12.46
CA ASP A 92 0.67 18.80 11.20
C ASP A 92 0.75 17.53 10.33
N LEU A 93 1.95 16.96 10.19
CA LEU A 93 2.14 15.74 9.42
C LEU A 93 1.40 14.55 10.04
N LEU A 94 1.39 14.43 11.38
CA LEU A 94 0.61 13.41 12.09
C LEU A 94 -0.88 13.54 11.79
N GLY A 95 -1.43 14.76 11.83
CA GLY A 95 -2.83 15.01 11.46
C GLY A 95 -3.15 14.56 10.03
N ASN A 96 -2.25 14.83 9.09
CA ASN A 96 -2.39 14.39 7.69
C ASN A 96 -2.33 12.86 7.54
N CYS A 97 -1.43 12.18 8.27
CA CYS A 97 -1.32 10.72 8.30
C CYS A 97 -2.58 10.06 8.88
N LEU A 98 -3.08 10.57 10.01
CA LEU A 98 -4.30 10.07 10.65
C LEU A 98 -5.54 10.29 9.78
N ASN A 99 -5.61 11.41 9.06
CA ASN A 99 -6.67 11.65 8.10
C ASN A 99 -6.66 10.62 6.95
N LEU A 100 -5.49 10.32 6.38
CA LEU A 100 -5.36 9.29 5.35
C LEU A 100 -5.73 7.91 5.89
N GLN A 101 -5.24 7.56 7.08
CA GLN A 101 -5.56 6.29 7.71
C GLN A 101 -7.07 6.13 7.95
N SER A 102 -7.73 7.16 8.49
CA SER A 102 -9.18 7.13 8.69
C SER A 102 -9.94 6.91 7.37
N GLN A 103 -9.51 7.54 6.27
CA GLN A 103 -10.13 7.32 4.96
C GLN A 103 -9.88 5.90 4.42
N LEU A 104 -8.70 5.33 4.66
CA LEU A 104 -8.40 3.93 4.32
C LEU A 104 -9.26 2.96 5.14
N GLU A 105 -9.46 3.22 6.43
CA GLU A 105 -10.33 2.43 7.31
C GLU A 105 -11.80 2.53 6.88
N GLN A 106 -12.26 3.74 6.52
CA GLN A 106 -13.60 3.95 5.95
C GLN A 106 -13.77 3.21 4.62
N TRP A 107 -12.74 3.22 3.76
CA TRP A 107 -12.75 2.46 2.51
C TRP A 107 -12.89 0.96 2.79
N LEU A 108 -12.14 0.41 3.75
CA LEU A 108 -12.22 -1.00 4.11
C LEU A 108 -13.60 -1.35 4.66
N ALA A 109 -14.14 -0.52 5.56
CA ALA A 109 -15.48 -0.69 6.12
C ALA A 109 -16.58 -0.63 5.05
N ALA A 110 -16.45 0.25 4.06
CA ALA A 110 -17.38 0.34 2.93
C ALA A 110 -17.25 -0.83 1.95
N ALA A 111 -16.05 -1.42 1.82
CA ALA A 111 -15.82 -2.60 1.01
C ALA A 111 -16.33 -3.88 1.69
N GLN A 112 -16.39 -3.91 3.03
CA GLN A 112 -16.99 -5.02 3.77
C GLN A 112 -18.50 -5.06 3.54
N ASN A 113 -18.96 -6.09 2.83
CA ASN A 113 -20.38 -6.39 2.72
C ASN A 113 -20.82 -7.23 3.94
N TYR A 114 -21.91 -6.85 4.61
CA TYR A 114 -22.45 -7.63 5.73
C TYR A 114 -22.86 -9.06 5.34
N ALA A 115 -23.12 -9.32 4.06
CA ALA A 115 -23.51 -10.64 3.57
C ALA A 115 -22.32 -11.58 3.28
N GLN A 116 -21.15 -11.03 2.94
CA GLN A 116 -19.96 -11.81 2.59
C GLN A 116 -18.66 -11.11 3.01
N PRO A 117 -17.74 -11.82 3.68
CA PRO A 117 -16.46 -11.23 4.06
C PRO A 117 -15.58 -10.99 2.82
N LEU A 118 -14.76 -9.95 2.89
CA LEU A 118 -13.76 -9.62 1.85
C LEU A 118 -12.72 -10.73 1.66
N TYR A 119 -12.39 -11.43 2.75
CA TYR A 119 -11.48 -12.55 2.77
C TYR A 119 -11.83 -13.51 3.91
N TRP A 120 -11.43 -14.77 3.78
CA TRP A 120 -11.59 -15.80 4.80
C TRP A 120 -10.40 -16.75 4.77
N ILE A 121 -10.22 -17.53 5.84
CA ILE A 121 -9.18 -18.57 5.88
C ILE A 121 -9.60 -19.70 4.93
N SER A 122 -8.72 -20.07 4.01
CA SER A 122 -8.97 -21.16 3.07
C SER A 122 -9.04 -22.49 3.82
N ALA A 123 -10.14 -23.22 3.68
CA ALA A 123 -10.29 -24.57 4.22
C ALA A 123 -9.66 -25.64 3.31
N GLN A 124 -9.41 -25.31 2.04
CA GLN A 124 -9.00 -26.26 1.00
C GLN A 124 -7.49 -26.21 0.72
N GLU A 125 -6.83 -25.12 1.09
CA GLU A 125 -5.40 -24.94 0.90
C GLU A 125 -4.73 -24.87 2.27
N HIS A 126 -3.65 -25.64 2.44
CA HIS A 126 -2.80 -25.54 3.62
C HIS A 126 -1.60 -24.70 3.22
N GLY A 127 -1.37 -23.63 3.98
CA GLY A 127 -0.21 -22.79 3.76
C GLY A 127 1.08 -23.48 4.23
N GLU A 128 2.20 -22.95 3.78
CA GLU A 128 3.52 -23.41 4.18
C GLU A 128 4.02 -22.61 5.38
N ILE A 129 4.94 -23.18 6.16
CA ILE A 129 5.61 -22.42 7.23
C ILE A 129 6.29 -21.19 6.60
N PRO A 130 6.13 -19.98 7.18
CA PRO A 130 5.50 -19.67 8.47
C PRO A 130 4.02 -19.30 8.41
N PHE A 131 3.40 -19.28 7.23
CA PHE A 131 2.01 -18.87 7.00
C PHE A 131 1.09 -20.07 6.74
N THR A 132 0.78 -20.84 7.79
CA THR A 132 0.00 -22.10 7.67
C THR A 132 -1.45 -21.92 7.24
N GLU A 133 -2.00 -20.73 7.42
CA GLU A 133 -3.38 -20.39 7.06
C GLU A 133 -3.40 -19.39 5.90
N THR A 134 -3.77 -19.81 4.69
CA THR A 134 -3.88 -18.89 3.55
C THR A 134 -5.25 -18.21 3.51
N PHE A 135 -5.33 -17.08 2.81
CA PHE A 135 -6.58 -16.36 2.58
C PHE A 135 -7.16 -16.65 1.21
N SER A 136 -8.47 -16.87 1.19
CA SER A 136 -9.30 -16.88 0.00
C SER A 136 -10.13 -15.60 -0.07
N PHE A 137 -10.48 -15.20 -1.30
CA PHE A 137 -11.21 -13.98 -1.59
C PHE A 137 -12.34 -14.27 -2.58
N GLN A 138 -13.26 -13.32 -2.75
CA GLN A 138 -14.36 -13.46 -3.70
C GLN A 138 -13.88 -13.44 -5.16
N ASN A 139 -12.89 -12.61 -5.45
CA ASN A 139 -12.30 -12.47 -6.78
C ASN A 139 -10.89 -11.86 -6.70
N SER A 140 -10.21 -11.81 -7.84
CA SER A 140 -8.85 -11.28 -7.95
C SER A 140 -8.75 -9.79 -7.60
N LEU A 141 -9.76 -8.98 -7.89
CA LEU A 141 -9.70 -7.55 -7.61
C LEU A 141 -9.83 -7.28 -6.11
N ASP A 142 -10.64 -8.03 -5.39
CA ASP A 142 -10.77 -7.94 -3.94
C ASP A 142 -9.49 -8.37 -3.24
N SER A 143 -8.84 -9.45 -3.71
CA SER A 143 -7.54 -9.87 -3.17
C SER A 143 -6.48 -8.80 -3.37
N LEU A 144 -6.33 -8.26 -4.58
CA LEU A 144 -5.41 -7.15 -4.86
C LEU A 144 -5.73 -5.90 -4.02
N SER A 145 -7.01 -5.57 -3.86
CA SER A 145 -7.42 -4.40 -3.08
C SER A 145 -7.03 -4.52 -1.61
N VAL A 146 -7.31 -5.68 -1.00
CA VAL A 146 -7.03 -5.91 0.41
C VAL A 146 -5.52 -6.01 0.68
N ILE A 147 -4.75 -6.71 -0.18
CA ILE A 147 -3.30 -6.78 0.01
C ILE A 147 -2.64 -5.40 -0.19
N TYR A 148 -3.11 -4.57 -1.14
CA TYR A 148 -2.60 -3.19 -1.31
C TYR A 148 -2.90 -2.33 -0.08
N TYR A 149 -4.10 -2.45 0.47
CA TYR A 149 -4.48 -1.78 1.71
C TYR A 149 -3.51 -2.17 2.84
N TRP A 150 -3.29 -3.48 3.08
CA TRP A 150 -2.37 -3.95 4.11
C TRP A 150 -0.93 -3.49 3.86
N SER A 151 -0.43 -3.54 2.61
CA SER A 151 0.90 -3.04 2.27
C SER A 151 1.08 -1.57 2.63
N VAL A 152 0.08 -0.73 2.39
CA VAL A 152 0.16 0.69 2.79
C VAL A 152 0.09 0.85 4.31
N GLN A 153 -0.66 0.01 5.03
CA GLN A 153 -0.66 0.02 6.49
C GLN A 153 0.72 -0.31 7.07
N ILE A 154 1.45 -1.26 6.47
CA ILE A 154 2.82 -1.63 6.87
C ILE A 154 3.77 -0.43 6.77
N LEU A 155 3.58 0.43 5.76
CA LEU A 155 4.42 1.61 5.53
C LEU A 155 4.01 2.81 6.40
N MET A 156 2.71 3.04 6.55
CA MET A 156 2.19 4.25 7.20
C MET A 156 2.22 4.18 8.73
N ARG A 157 2.03 2.99 9.32
CA ARG A 157 1.98 2.86 10.80
C ARG A 157 3.32 3.18 11.49
N PRO A 158 4.48 2.67 11.02
CA PRO A 158 5.78 3.08 11.57
C PRO A 158 6.02 4.59 11.42
N CYS A 159 5.49 5.21 10.36
CA CYS A 159 5.58 6.66 10.18
C CYS A 159 4.81 7.41 11.27
N ILE A 160 3.61 6.94 11.62
CA ILE A 160 2.81 7.51 12.72
C ILE A 160 3.54 7.33 14.05
N GLU A 161 4.03 6.13 14.35
CA GLU A 161 4.81 5.86 15.56
C GLU A 161 6.03 6.78 15.68
N MET A 162 6.79 6.94 14.60
CA MET A 162 7.96 7.82 14.55
C MET A 162 7.60 9.30 14.72
N LEU A 163 6.46 9.75 14.20
CA LEU A 163 5.96 11.12 14.41
C LEU A 163 5.59 11.36 15.87
N ILE A 164 4.92 10.41 16.53
CA ILE A 164 4.61 10.48 17.96
C ILE A 164 5.92 10.65 18.75
N HIS A 165 6.91 9.80 18.50
CA HIS A 165 8.21 9.90 19.16
C HIS A 165 8.88 11.26 18.90
N THR A 166 8.82 11.76 17.66
CA THR A 166 9.39 13.05 17.30
C THR A 166 8.71 14.22 18.03
N ILE A 167 7.39 14.19 18.18
CA ILE A 167 6.62 15.24 18.86
C ILE A 167 6.99 15.31 20.35
N PHE A 168 7.13 14.16 20.99
CA PHE A 168 7.44 14.06 22.42
C PHE A 168 8.95 14.09 22.74
N SER A 169 9.81 14.17 21.73
CA SER A 169 11.25 14.35 21.93
C SER A 169 11.58 15.75 22.44
N PRO A 170 12.66 15.91 23.24
CA PRO A 170 13.09 17.21 23.72
C PRO A 170 13.53 18.12 22.56
N VAL A 171 13.31 19.42 22.71
CA VAL A 171 13.67 20.46 21.74
C VAL A 171 14.82 21.32 22.29
N LEU A 172 15.71 21.77 21.42
CA LEU A 172 16.93 22.49 21.79
C LEU A 172 16.72 23.99 21.99
N ASP A 173 15.68 24.54 21.38
CA ASP A 173 15.45 25.98 21.23
C ASP A 173 14.32 26.54 22.12
N THR A 174 13.78 25.71 23.02
CA THR A 174 12.68 26.11 23.92
C THR A 174 12.95 25.72 25.37
N TYR A 175 12.84 26.72 26.27
CA TYR A 175 12.80 26.57 27.73
C TYR A 175 11.46 27.20 28.19
N PRO A 176 10.64 26.62 29.08
CA PRO A 176 10.78 25.40 29.88
C PRO A 176 9.77 24.26 29.56
N GLN A 177 8.95 24.36 28.50
CA GLN A 177 7.97 23.30 28.17
C GLN A 177 8.62 22.09 27.48
N VAL A 178 9.09 21.16 28.30
CA VAL A 178 9.74 19.91 27.87
C VAL A 178 8.80 19.04 27.02
N TYR A 179 7.51 19.00 27.37
CA TYR A 179 6.49 18.17 26.70
C TYR A 179 5.30 19.03 26.20
N PRO A 180 4.86 18.85 24.95
CA PRO A 180 3.71 19.57 24.40
C PRO A 180 2.39 18.91 24.79
N ASP A 181 1.34 19.72 24.95
CA ASP A 181 -0.04 19.23 24.93
C ASP A 181 -0.42 18.90 23.47
N LEU A 182 -0.95 17.69 23.25
CA LEU A 182 -1.51 17.31 21.95
C LEU A 182 -2.98 17.75 21.86
N PRO A 183 -3.41 18.35 20.73
CA PRO A 183 -4.82 18.54 20.45
C PRO A 183 -5.58 17.21 20.53
N PRO A 184 -6.86 17.19 20.97
CA PRO A 184 -7.63 15.96 21.10
C PRO A 184 -7.67 15.10 19.83
N GLN A 185 -7.72 15.74 18.64
CA GLN A 185 -7.70 15.02 17.36
C GLN A 185 -6.40 14.27 17.05
N LEU A 186 -5.30 14.59 17.73
CA LEU A 186 -4.01 13.90 17.60
C LEU A 186 -3.78 12.89 18.73
N ASN A 187 -4.71 12.80 19.69
CA ASN A 187 -4.60 11.86 20.80
C ASN A 187 -4.99 10.45 20.32
N ILE A 188 -3.97 9.62 20.10
CA ILE A 188 -4.10 8.25 19.60
C ILE A 188 -3.46 7.28 20.57
N ASN A 189 -3.96 6.05 20.62
CA ASN A 189 -3.33 4.99 21.40
C ASN A 189 -2.08 4.46 20.64
N PRO A 190 -0.84 4.67 21.14
CA PRO A 190 0.37 4.24 20.44
C PRO A 190 0.46 2.72 20.24
N VAL A 191 -0.19 1.93 21.09
CA VAL A 191 -0.20 0.46 20.99
C VAL A 191 -0.79 -0.03 19.66
N ASN A 192 -1.64 0.76 19.03
CA ASN A 192 -2.26 0.43 17.75
C ASN A 192 -1.30 0.60 16.55
N TYR A 193 -0.12 1.20 16.76
CA TYR A 193 0.83 1.54 15.69
C TYR A 193 2.15 0.79 15.79
N GLY A 194 2.37 0.08 16.90
CA GLY A 194 3.64 -0.57 17.17
C GLY A 194 3.93 -1.82 16.33
N PRO A 195 5.14 -2.40 16.50
CA PRO A 195 5.67 -3.45 15.62
C PRO A 195 4.79 -4.71 15.50
N ARG A 196 4.08 -5.09 16.56
CA ARG A 196 3.18 -6.26 16.56
C ARG A 196 2.08 -6.11 15.51
N VAL A 197 1.41 -4.96 15.51
CA VAL A 197 0.30 -4.69 14.57
C VAL A 197 0.82 -4.64 13.14
N VAL A 198 2.00 -4.05 12.94
CA VAL A 198 2.65 -4.02 11.62
C VAL A 198 3.00 -5.43 11.13
N ARG A 199 3.48 -6.31 12.02
CA ARG A 199 3.77 -7.72 11.70
C ARG A 199 2.51 -8.48 11.28
N GLU A 200 1.38 -8.22 11.94
CA GLU A 200 0.09 -8.83 11.58
C GLU A 200 -0.34 -8.42 10.16
N TYR A 201 -0.18 -7.14 9.78
CA TYR A 201 -0.43 -6.70 8.41
C TYR A 201 0.53 -7.35 7.40
N ALA A 202 1.81 -7.47 7.73
CA ALA A 202 2.79 -8.16 6.88
C ALA A 202 2.44 -9.63 6.67
N ALA A 203 2.05 -10.33 7.74
CA ALA A 203 1.58 -11.70 7.65
C ALA A 203 0.31 -11.82 6.80
N ASN A 204 -0.65 -10.89 6.96
CA ASN A 204 -1.87 -10.88 6.18
C ASN A 204 -1.61 -10.71 4.67
N VAL A 205 -0.65 -9.84 4.29
CA VAL A 205 -0.20 -9.74 2.89
C VAL A 205 0.29 -11.10 2.42
N CYS A 206 1.24 -11.73 3.12
CA CYS A 206 1.79 -13.03 2.71
C CYS A 206 0.72 -14.10 2.56
N ARG A 207 -0.23 -14.17 3.51
CA ARG A 207 -1.34 -15.13 3.49
C ARG A 207 -2.28 -14.96 2.30
N GLY A 208 -2.36 -13.76 1.71
CA GLY A 208 -3.19 -13.48 0.52
C GLY A 208 -2.45 -13.55 -0.81
N LEU A 209 -1.13 -13.63 -0.82
CA LEU A 209 -0.31 -13.49 -2.02
C LEU A 209 -0.52 -14.63 -3.03
N ASP A 210 -0.61 -15.88 -2.59
CA ASP A 210 -0.79 -17.02 -3.50
C ASP A 210 -2.14 -16.97 -4.22
N TYR A 211 -3.23 -16.68 -3.51
CA TYR A 211 -4.54 -16.48 -4.15
C TYR A 211 -4.49 -15.34 -5.18
N ALA A 212 -3.89 -14.20 -4.82
CA ALA A 212 -3.78 -13.04 -5.72
C ALA A 212 -2.98 -13.40 -6.99
N LEU A 213 -1.86 -14.11 -6.86
CA LEU A 213 -1.02 -14.53 -7.98
C LEU A 213 -1.72 -15.52 -8.92
N GLN A 214 -2.47 -16.47 -8.36
CA GLN A 214 -3.17 -17.49 -9.12
C GLN A 214 -4.37 -16.92 -9.89
N THR A 215 -5.08 -15.95 -9.30
CA THR A 215 -6.33 -15.41 -9.86
C THR A 215 -6.13 -14.18 -10.74
N THR A 216 -5.03 -13.43 -10.58
CA THR A 216 -4.77 -12.23 -11.39
C THR A 216 -4.30 -12.57 -12.81
N THR A 217 -4.69 -11.71 -13.75
CA THR A 217 -4.17 -11.70 -15.12
C THR A 217 -2.96 -10.75 -15.27
N GLN A 218 -2.66 -9.95 -14.24
CA GLN A 218 -1.56 -9.00 -14.19
C GLN A 218 -0.63 -9.35 -13.02
N PRO A 219 0.31 -10.30 -13.19
CA PRO A 219 1.17 -10.77 -12.11
C PRO A 219 2.13 -9.68 -11.60
N ASP A 220 2.42 -8.64 -12.39
CA ASP A 220 3.19 -7.47 -11.96
C ASP A 220 2.52 -6.72 -10.80
N MET A 221 1.20 -6.80 -10.68
CA MET A 221 0.45 -6.14 -9.61
C MET A 221 0.80 -6.67 -8.21
N VAL A 222 1.33 -7.89 -8.08
CA VAL A 222 1.76 -8.42 -6.76
C VAL A 222 3.19 -8.00 -6.39
N ALA A 223 3.95 -7.38 -7.29
CA ALA A 223 5.33 -6.98 -7.03
C ALA A 223 5.44 -5.96 -5.88
N PHE A 224 4.52 -5.00 -5.83
CA PHE A 224 4.52 -3.98 -4.78
C PHE A 224 4.28 -4.57 -3.39
N PRO A 225 3.20 -5.35 -3.15
CA PRO A 225 3.00 -6.00 -1.86
C PRO A 225 4.17 -6.87 -1.42
N VAL A 226 4.77 -7.65 -2.34
CA VAL A 226 5.95 -8.48 -2.07
C VAL A 226 7.12 -7.61 -1.61
N GLN A 227 7.46 -6.56 -2.36
CA GLN A 227 8.58 -5.68 -2.02
C GLN A 227 8.39 -5.01 -0.64
N VAL A 228 7.15 -4.65 -0.29
CA VAL A 228 6.84 -4.06 1.02
C VAL A 228 7.11 -5.05 2.16
N VAL A 229 6.64 -6.29 2.05
CA VAL A 229 6.87 -7.29 3.12
C VAL A 229 8.32 -7.77 3.18
N GLU A 230 9.01 -7.86 2.04
CA GLU A 230 10.45 -8.15 2.01
C GLU A 230 11.26 -7.07 2.72
N ASN A 231 10.97 -5.80 2.45
CA ASN A 231 11.63 -4.70 3.14
C ASN A 231 11.35 -4.72 4.65
N TYR A 232 10.11 -5.02 5.04
CA TYR A 232 9.72 -5.11 6.44
C TYR A 232 10.45 -6.25 7.17
N TYR A 233 10.33 -7.49 6.67
CA TYR A 233 10.97 -8.65 7.30
C TYR A 233 12.49 -8.59 7.20
N GLY A 234 13.05 -8.00 6.13
CA GLY A 234 14.47 -7.72 6.00
C GLY A 234 14.98 -6.77 7.09
N SER A 235 14.26 -5.67 7.33
CA SER A 235 14.57 -4.76 8.42
C SER A 235 14.44 -5.43 9.79
N LEU A 236 13.39 -6.24 9.99
CA LEU A 236 13.17 -6.98 11.24
C LEU A 236 14.31 -7.97 11.53
N ASN A 237 14.79 -8.65 10.49
CA ASN A 237 15.89 -9.60 10.57
C ASN A 237 17.20 -8.91 10.96
N ILE A 238 17.50 -7.78 10.32
CA ILE A 238 18.72 -7.01 10.62
C ILE A 238 18.67 -6.44 12.05
N GLN A 239 17.52 -5.94 12.49
CA GLN A 239 17.40 -5.25 13.78
C GLN A 239 17.29 -6.19 14.98
N VAL A 240 16.58 -7.31 14.84
CA VAL A 240 16.18 -8.17 15.97
C VAL A 240 16.49 -9.67 15.73
N GLY A 241 16.96 -10.04 14.54
CA GLY A 241 17.26 -11.44 14.19
C GLY A 241 16.02 -12.30 13.93
N ASP A 242 14.85 -11.69 13.71
CA ASP A 242 13.56 -12.35 13.47
C ASP A 242 13.09 -12.15 12.02
N GLY A 243 12.13 -12.93 11.52
CA GLY A 243 11.62 -12.81 10.14
C GLY A 243 12.37 -13.64 9.10
N ALA A 244 13.31 -14.49 9.51
CA ALA A 244 14.13 -15.30 8.59
C ALA A 244 13.29 -16.30 7.78
N LEU A 245 12.31 -16.95 8.42
CA LEU A 245 11.42 -17.92 7.76
C LEU A 245 10.51 -17.21 6.75
N GLU A 246 10.00 -16.03 7.11
CA GLU A 246 9.18 -15.20 6.23
C GLU A 246 9.96 -14.77 4.99
N LEU A 247 11.24 -14.40 5.13
CA LEU A 247 12.11 -14.06 4.01
C LEU A 247 12.39 -15.27 3.09
N MET A 248 12.61 -16.46 3.65
CA MET A 248 12.76 -17.68 2.86
C MET A 248 11.50 -17.97 2.04
N TRP A 249 10.34 -17.93 2.69
CA TRP A 249 9.04 -18.11 2.02
C TRP A 249 8.81 -17.09 0.90
N LEU A 250 9.18 -15.83 1.12
CA LEU A 250 9.09 -14.77 0.09
C LEU A 250 10.03 -15.04 -1.09
N GLY A 251 11.20 -15.63 -0.85
CA GLY A 251 12.11 -16.09 -1.90
C GLY A 251 11.46 -17.13 -2.81
N ASP A 252 10.81 -18.14 -2.22
CA ASP A 252 10.08 -19.17 -2.97
C ASP A 252 8.87 -18.57 -3.71
N PHE A 253 8.15 -17.64 -3.07
CA PHE A 253 7.05 -16.92 -3.69
C PHE A 253 7.51 -16.13 -4.94
N ARG A 254 8.67 -15.46 -4.90
CA ARG A 254 9.23 -14.79 -6.09
C ARG A 254 9.47 -15.77 -7.24
N GLY A 255 9.92 -16.98 -6.94
CA GLY A 255 10.02 -18.07 -7.92
C GLY A 255 8.68 -18.38 -8.58
N ARG A 256 7.62 -18.55 -7.77
CA ARG A 256 6.24 -18.74 -8.27
C ARG A 256 5.76 -17.58 -9.13
N MET A 257 6.03 -16.34 -8.70
CA MET A 257 5.67 -15.14 -9.44
C MET A 257 6.36 -15.07 -10.82
N ALA A 258 7.65 -15.38 -10.89
CA ALA A 258 8.40 -15.41 -12.14
C ALA A 258 7.87 -16.48 -13.11
N MET A 259 7.60 -17.70 -12.59
CA MET A 259 7.01 -18.79 -13.40
C MET A 259 5.64 -18.41 -13.95
N ARG A 260 4.78 -17.78 -13.13
CA ARG A 260 3.46 -17.31 -13.57
C ARG A 260 3.56 -16.23 -14.65
N GLY A 261 4.47 -15.28 -14.48
CA GLY A 261 4.75 -14.24 -15.48
C GLY A 261 5.20 -14.82 -16.82
N GLN A 262 6.12 -15.79 -16.79
CA GLN A 262 6.58 -16.48 -17.99
C GLN A 262 5.46 -17.29 -18.66
N ALA A 263 4.65 -18.02 -17.89
CA ALA A 263 3.53 -18.79 -18.41
C ALA A 263 2.50 -17.90 -19.14
N LEU A 264 2.16 -16.75 -18.56
CA LEU A 264 1.26 -15.77 -19.19
C LEU A 264 1.88 -15.15 -20.45
N ALA A 265 3.18 -14.80 -20.42
CA ALA A 265 3.86 -14.29 -21.59
C ALA A 265 3.87 -15.30 -22.75
N CYS A 266 4.16 -16.58 -22.47
CA CYS A 266 4.11 -17.67 -23.45
C CYS A 266 2.69 -17.87 -24.02
N ALA A 267 1.65 -17.76 -23.18
CA ALA A 267 0.27 -17.89 -23.63
C ALA A 267 -0.16 -16.77 -24.58
N VAL A 268 0.38 -15.56 -24.40
CA VAL A 268 0.10 -14.41 -25.27
C VAL A 268 0.90 -14.50 -26.57
N THR A 269 2.19 -14.85 -26.52
CA THR A 269 3.04 -14.95 -27.72
C THR A 269 2.72 -16.17 -28.59
N GLY A 270 2.16 -17.23 -28.00
CA GLY A 270 1.74 -18.44 -28.70
C GLY A 270 0.41 -18.32 -29.46
N LYS A 271 -0.32 -17.20 -29.36
CA LYS A 271 -1.59 -16.97 -30.06
C LYS A 271 -1.43 -15.94 -31.18
N GLY A 272 -2.01 -16.23 -32.35
CA GLY A 272 -2.07 -15.28 -33.46
C GLY A 272 -3.01 -14.11 -33.15
N TRP A 273 -2.72 -12.92 -33.69
CA TRP A 273 -3.55 -11.71 -33.52
C TRP A 273 -5.01 -11.91 -33.95
N THR A 274 -5.27 -12.85 -34.86
CA THR A 274 -6.62 -13.22 -35.32
C THR A 274 -7.47 -13.90 -34.25
N ASP A 275 -6.85 -14.61 -33.30
CA ASP A 275 -7.55 -15.33 -32.23
C ASP A 275 -7.87 -14.44 -31.03
N LEU A 276 -7.13 -13.34 -30.88
CA LEU A 276 -7.32 -12.34 -29.81
C LEU A 276 -8.46 -11.36 -30.09
N ALA A 277 -8.88 -11.21 -31.36
CA ALA A 277 -9.97 -10.33 -31.77
C ALA A 277 -11.37 -10.99 -31.66
N ALA A 278 -11.43 -12.29 -31.36
CA ALA A 278 -12.65 -13.07 -31.22
C ALA A 278 -13.10 -13.28 -29.76
N TRP A 279 -12.43 -12.61 -28.81
CA TRP A 279 -12.74 -12.63 -27.37
C TRP A 279 -13.25 -11.27 -26.90
#